data_AF-A0AAV0G423-F1
#
_entry.id   AF-A0AAV0G423-F1
#
_cell.length_a   1.000
_cell.length_b   1.000
_cell.length_c   1.000
_cell.angle_alpha   90.00
_cell.angle_beta   90.00
_cell.angle_gamma   90.00
#
_symmetry.space_group_name_H-M   'P 1'
#
loop_
_entity.id
_entity.type
_entity.pdbx_description
1 polymer ?
#
loop_
_entity_poly.entity_id
_entity_poly.type
_entity_poly.pdbx_seq_one_letter_code
_entity_poly.pdbx_strand_id
1 'polypeptide(L)'
;MARRLSQTVAHLMGGRGGVAQSVTYSLRTRSGMGLPVGKHLVPDKPVPVNDELVWDNGTPFPEPCIDRIADTVGKYEALAWLCGGLGCFATLGLLAVWNDKAAKIPFTPKVYPYDNLRVELGGDP
;
A
#
# COMPACT_ATOMS: atom_id res chain seq x y z
N MET A 1 -17.49 -25.85 -28.25
CA MET A 1 -16.73 -24.58 -28.33
C MET A 1 -15.93 -24.23 -27.06
N ALA A 2 -16.12 -24.89 -25.91
CA ALA A 2 -15.38 -24.59 -24.67
C ALA A 2 -13.90 -25.02 -24.64
N ARG A 3 -13.46 -25.91 -25.54
CA ARG A 3 -12.09 -26.45 -25.54
C ARG A 3 -11.05 -25.52 -26.20
N ARG A 4 -11.49 -24.56 -27.04
CA ARG A 4 -10.58 -23.60 -27.70
C ARG A 4 -10.20 -22.41 -26.81
N LEU A 5 -11.05 -22.04 -25.85
CA LEU A 5 -10.77 -20.96 -24.88
C LEU A 5 -9.79 -21.38 -23.77
N SER A 6 -9.64 -22.68 -23.50
CA SER A 6 -8.72 -23.18 -22.47
C SER A 6 -7.25 -23.14 -22.94
N GLN A 7 -7.00 -23.24 -24.25
CA GLN A 7 -5.64 -23.20 -24.81
C GLN A 7 -5.06 -21.77 -24.88
N THR A 8 -5.90 -20.75 -25.05
CA THR A 8 -5.47 -19.34 -25.04
C THR A 8 -5.12 -18.83 -23.65
N VAL A 9 -5.75 -19.36 -22.60
CA VAL A 9 -5.41 -19.02 -21.19
C VAL A 9 -4.11 -19.70 -20.74
N ALA A 10 -3.84 -20.92 -21.23
CA ALA A 10 -2.59 -21.62 -20.94
C ALA A 10 -1.35 -20.93 -21.54
N HIS A 11 -1.49 -20.25 -22.68
CA HIS A 11 -0.41 -19.44 -23.26
C HIS A 11 -0.19 -18.10 -22.56
N LEU A 12 -1.21 -17.55 -21.88
CA LEU A 12 -1.06 -16.31 -21.10
C LEU A 12 -0.38 -16.55 -19.74
N MET A 13 -0.55 -17.75 -19.15
CA MET A 13 0.09 -18.12 -17.88
C MET A 13 1.47 -18.80 -18.03
N GLY A 14 1.85 -19.21 -19.25
CA GLY A 14 3.10 -19.92 -19.53
C GLY A 14 4.27 -19.05 -20.02
N GLY A 15 4.16 -17.73 -19.93
CA GLY A 15 5.19 -16.78 -20.35
C GLY A 15 6.38 -16.77 -19.38
N ARG A 16 7.47 -17.43 -19.77
CA ARG A 16 8.76 -17.43 -19.08
C ARG A 16 9.32 -16.01 -18.90
N GLY A 17 9.73 -15.71 -17.66
CA GLY A 17 10.88 -14.85 -17.36
C GLY A 17 10.56 -13.41 -16.98
N GLY A 18 10.74 -13.07 -15.70
CA GLY A 18 10.93 -11.66 -15.30
C GLY A 18 10.60 -11.31 -13.85
N VAL A 19 9.63 -11.97 -13.21
CA VAL A 19 9.07 -11.44 -11.94
C VAL A 19 9.76 -11.98 -10.68
N ALA A 20 10.40 -13.15 -10.75
CA ALA A 20 11.00 -13.77 -9.55
C ALA A 20 12.37 -13.20 -9.13
N GLN A 21 13.08 -12.48 -10.03
CA GLN A 21 14.39 -11.91 -9.71
C GLN A 21 14.32 -10.53 -9.03
N SER A 22 13.16 -9.86 -9.09
CA SER A 22 12.98 -8.52 -8.52
C SER A 22 12.69 -8.51 -7.02
N VAL A 23 12.18 -9.62 -6.47
CA VAL A 23 11.86 -9.74 -5.02
C VAL A 23 13.14 -9.85 -4.18
N THR A 24 14.20 -10.47 -4.71
CA THR A 24 15.45 -10.66 -3.96
C THR A 24 16.35 -9.42 -3.93
N TYR A 25 16.23 -8.53 -4.93
CA TYR A 25 16.95 -7.25 -4.96
C TYR A 25 16.23 -6.12 -4.20
N SER A 26 14.89 -6.15 -4.12
CA SER A 26 14.11 -5.15 -3.37
C SER A 26 14.22 -5.30 -1.85
N LEU A 27 14.62 -6.46 -1.33
CA LEU A 27 14.82 -6.68 0.11
C LEU A 27 16.04 -5.95 0.69
N ARG A 28 16.94 -5.40 -0.15
CA ARG A 28 18.06 -4.58 0.34
C ARG A 28 17.75 -3.08 0.38
N THR A 29 16.62 -2.65 -0.17
CA THR A 29 16.19 -1.26 -0.12
C THR A 29 15.46 -1.04 1.20
N ARG A 30 16.15 -0.40 2.14
CA ARG A 30 15.66 -0.13 3.50
C ARG A 30 14.24 0.43 3.47
N SER A 31 13.33 -0.27 4.12
CA SER A 31 11.92 0.12 4.29
C SER A 31 11.79 1.30 5.26
N GLY A 32 12.17 2.51 4.86
CA GLY A 32 11.71 3.83 5.36
C GLY A 32 11.69 4.13 6.87
N MET A 33 12.04 3.20 7.75
CA MET A 33 12.05 3.36 9.20
C MET A 33 13.47 3.71 9.62
N GLY A 34 13.87 4.95 9.31
CA GLY A 34 15.12 5.51 9.81
C GLY A 34 15.16 5.46 11.35
N LEU A 35 16.35 5.25 11.90
CA LEU A 35 16.62 5.47 13.32
C LEU A 35 16.30 6.94 13.69
N PRO A 36 16.11 7.28 14.97
CA PRO A 36 15.91 8.66 15.40
C PRO A 36 16.99 9.55 14.78
N VAL A 37 16.56 10.56 14.00
CA VAL A 37 17.49 11.45 13.29
C VAL A 37 18.35 12.15 14.33
N GLY A 38 19.67 11.96 14.22
CA GLY A 38 20.63 12.65 15.07
C GLY A 38 20.48 14.18 14.93
N LYS A 39 21.00 14.94 15.89
CA LYS A 39 21.00 16.41 15.77
C LYS A 39 21.74 16.79 14.49
N HIS A 40 21.05 17.44 13.56
CA HIS A 40 21.63 17.96 12.33
C HIS A 40 22.79 18.90 12.69
N LEU A 41 23.99 18.64 12.16
CA LEU A 41 25.14 19.52 12.37
C LEU A 41 24.81 20.87 11.73
N VAL A 42 24.95 21.96 12.49
CA VAL A 42 24.69 23.31 11.94
C VAL A 42 25.78 23.58 10.89
N PRO A 43 25.42 23.94 9.64
CA PRO A 43 26.42 24.18 8.61
C PRO A 43 27.28 25.39 8.96
N ASP A 44 28.58 25.17 9.20
CA ASP A 44 29.56 26.25 9.39
C ASP A 44 29.91 26.97 8.08
N LYS A 45 29.45 26.43 6.94
CA LYS A 45 29.77 26.89 5.57
C LYS A 45 28.50 26.92 4.74
N PRO A 46 28.40 27.80 3.72
CA PRO A 46 27.28 27.78 2.79
C PRO A 46 27.21 26.41 2.11
N VAL A 47 26.05 25.79 2.20
CA VAL A 47 25.77 24.45 1.71
C VAL A 47 25.73 24.49 0.17
N PRO A 48 26.43 23.59 -0.53
CA PRO A 48 26.32 23.48 -1.99
C PRO A 48 24.89 23.16 -2.41
N VAL A 49 24.41 23.74 -3.53
CA VAL A 49 23.05 23.50 -4.06
C VAL A 49 22.76 22.01 -4.28
N ASN A 50 23.79 21.20 -4.56
CA ASN A 50 23.64 19.76 -4.78
C ASN A 50 23.43 18.94 -3.50
N ASP A 51 23.67 19.49 -2.30
CA ASP A 51 23.39 18.80 -1.03
C ASP A 51 21.88 18.65 -0.80
N GLU A 52 21.03 19.45 -1.46
CA GLU A 52 19.56 19.26 -1.45
C GLU A 52 19.13 17.95 -2.11
N LEU A 53 19.98 17.36 -2.97
CA LEU A 53 19.72 16.12 -3.69
C LEU A 53 20.18 14.87 -2.92
N VAL A 54 20.76 15.08 -1.74
CA VAL A 54 21.28 14.05 -0.86
C VAL A 54 20.46 14.11 0.44
N TRP A 55 19.74 13.03 0.74
CA TRP A 55 19.03 12.94 2.00
C TRP A 55 20.04 12.63 3.10
N ASP A 56 20.39 13.65 3.89
CA ASP A 56 21.17 13.47 5.11
C ASP A 56 20.26 12.91 6.22
N ASN A 57 20.32 11.59 6.42
CA ASN A 57 19.65 10.89 7.51
C ASN A 57 20.54 10.79 8.77
N GLY A 58 21.66 11.53 8.83
CA GLY A 58 22.62 11.48 9.93
C GLY A 58 23.45 10.19 9.96
N THR A 59 23.46 9.40 8.89
CA THR A 59 24.31 8.21 8.76
C THR A 59 25.53 8.48 7.89
N PRO A 60 26.64 7.72 8.04
CA PRO A 60 27.82 7.84 7.17
C PRO A 60 27.56 7.51 5.70
N PHE A 61 26.36 7.01 5.36
CA PHE A 61 25.94 6.61 4.03
C PHE A 61 24.67 7.38 3.67
N PRO A 62 24.79 8.66 3.30
CA PRO A 62 23.64 9.46 2.94
C PRO A 62 23.01 8.91 1.65
N GLU A 63 21.68 8.83 1.64
CA GLU A 63 20.93 8.21 0.55
C GLU A 63 20.56 9.28 -0.49
N PRO A 64 20.40 8.92 -1.77
CA PRO A 64 19.81 9.82 -2.76
C PRO A 64 18.42 10.27 -2.30
N CYS A 65 18.06 11.53 -2.53
CA CYS A 65 16.69 12.00 -2.27
C CYS A 65 15.65 11.12 -2.96
N ILE A 66 14.43 11.10 -2.41
CA ILE A 66 13.34 10.22 -2.82
C ILE A 66 13.06 10.26 -4.33
N ASP A 67 13.32 11.41 -4.96
CA ASP A 67 13.17 11.65 -6.39
C ASP A 67 14.10 10.81 -7.28
N ARG A 68 15.14 10.21 -6.69
CA ARG A 68 16.14 9.35 -7.35
C ARG A 68 16.08 7.89 -6.92
N ILE A 69 15.14 7.51 -6.07
CA ILE A 69 15.08 6.15 -5.49
C ILE A 69 14.68 5.08 -6.51
N ALA A 70 13.99 5.44 -7.59
CA ALA A 70 13.48 4.49 -8.55
C ALA A 70 13.60 4.98 -10.00
N ASP A 71 14.84 5.24 -10.46
CA ASP A 71 15.14 5.52 -11.87
C ASP A 71 14.65 4.40 -12.82
N THR A 72 14.42 3.20 -12.27
CA THR A 72 13.96 2.01 -12.99
C THR A 72 12.43 1.91 -13.12
N VAL A 73 11.65 2.62 -12.28
CA VAL A 73 10.18 2.49 -12.26
C VAL A 73 9.57 3.73 -12.92
N GLY A 74 8.99 3.54 -14.10
CA GLY A 74 8.34 4.64 -14.82
C GLY A 74 7.10 5.16 -14.10
N LYS A 75 6.73 6.44 -14.31
CA LYS A 75 5.52 7.06 -13.70
C LYS A 75 4.23 6.27 -13.92
N TYR A 76 4.07 5.65 -15.09
CA TYR A 76 2.90 4.82 -15.40
C TYR A 76 2.97 3.44 -14.75
N GLU A 77 4.17 2.91 -14.54
CA GLU A 77 4.37 1.66 -13.81
C GLU A 77 4.07 1.87 -12.33
N ALA A 78 4.57 2.96 -11.73
CA ALA A 78 4.23 3.35 -10.37
C ALA A 78 2.72 3.56 -10.20
N LEU A 79 2.06 4.24 -11.15
CA LEU A 79 0.61 4.40 -11.14
C LEU A 79 -0.11 3.05 -11.25
N ALA A 80 0.37 2.13 -12.10
CA ALA A 80 -0.21 0.81 -12.24
C ALA A 80 -0.09 0.00 -10.94
N TRP A 81 1.04 0.07 -10.24
CA TRP A 81 1.21 -0.56 -8.93
C TRP A 81 0.28 0.04 -7.87
N LEU A 82 0.12 1.37 -7.86
CA LEU A 82 -0.79 2.04 -6.95
C LEU A 82 -2.25 1.64 -7.21
N CYS A 83 -2.70 1.73 -8.46
CA CYS A 83 -4.06 1.37 -8.86
C CYS A 83 -4.33 -0.13 -8.68
N GLY A 84 -3.35 -0.98 -8.98
CA GLY A 84 -3.45 -2.43 -8.79
C GLY A 84 -3.55 -2.81 -7.31
N GLY A 85 -2.71 -2.22 -6.45
CA GLY A 85 -2.74 -2.44 -5.00
C GLY A 85 -4.06 -1.98 -4.40
N LEU A 86 -4.47 -0.74 -4.64
CA LEU A 86 -5.73 -0.19 -4.14
C LEU A 86 -6.95 -0.94 -4.70
N GLY A 87 -6.92 -1.29 -5.99
CA GLY A 87 -7.99 -2.09 -6.62
C GLY A 87 -8.12 -3.48 -6.02
N CYS A 88 -7.00 -4.14 -5.66
CA CYS A 88 -7.03 -5.43 -4.97
C CYS A 88 -7.73 -5.32 -3.61
N PHE A 89 -7.40 -4.31 -2.80
CA PHE A 89 -8.07 -4.12 -1.51
C PHE A 89 -9.54 -3.73 -1.64
N ALA A 90 -9.89 -2.88 -2.61
CA ALA A 90 -11.28 -2.53 -2.87
C ALA A 90 -12.11 -3.75 -3.30
N THR A 91 -11.57 -4.59 -4.18
CA THR A 91 -12.27 -5.82 -4.61
C THR A 91 -12.43 -6.82 -3.47
N LEU A 92 -11.41 -7.02 -2.62
CA LEU A 92 -11.52 -7.84 -1.40
C LEU A 92 -12.60 -7.32 -0.44
N GLY A 93 -12.67 -6.00 -0.22
CA GLY A 93 -13.71 -5.39 0.60
C GLY A 93 -15.12 -5.61 0.05
N LEU A 94 -15.31 -5.43 -1.27
CA LEU A 94 -16.59 -5.67 -1.92
C LEU A 94 -17.01 -7.15 -1.89
N LEU A 95 -16.05 -8.08 -2.05
CA LEU A 95 -16.31 -9.52 -1.92
C LEU A 95 -16.71 -9.89 -0.49
N ALA A 96 -16.11 -9.25 0.52
CA ALA A 96 -16.50 -9.44 1.91
C ALA A 96 -17.94 -8.99 2.15
N VAL A 97 -18.35 -7.82 1.65
CA VAL A 97 -19.73 -7.32 1.75
C VAL A 97 -20.71 -8.21 0.98
N TRP A 98 -20.36 -8.70 -0.20
CA TRP A 98 -21.21 -9.65 -0.93
C TRP A 98 -21.43 -10.93 -0.14
N ASN A 99 -20.36 -11.45 0.47
CA ASN A 99 -20.39 -12.67 1.25
C ASN A 99 -21.11 -12.52 2.60
N ASP A 100 -21.15 -11.30 3.15
CA ASP A 100 -21.89 -10.96 4.36
C ASP A 100 -23.39 -10.94 4.09
N LYS A 101 -24.07 -11.99 4.57
CA LYS A 101 -25.52 -12.15 4.39
C LYS A 101 -26.15 -12.21 5.77
N ALA A 102 -27.29 -11.54 5.94
CA ALA A 102 -28.06 -11.55 7.17
C ALA A 102 -28.37 -12.96 7.69
N ALA A 103 -28.57 -13.94 6.77
CA ALA A 103 -28.80 -15.34 7.12
C ALA A 103 -27.61 -16.06 7.81
N LYS A 104 -26.40 -15.49 7.77
CA LYS A 104 -25.20 -16.05 8.42
C LYS A 104 -25.01 -15.57 9.86
N ILE A 105 -25.83 -14.63 10.31
CA ILE A 105 -25.76 -14.06 11.66
C ILE A 105 -26.76 -14.83 12.54
N PRO A 106 -26.30 -15.65 13.51
CA PRO A 106 -27.18 -16.53 14.30
C PRO A 106 -27.89 -15.81 15.45
N PHE A 107 -27.80 -14.48 15.52
CA PHE A 107 -28.36 -13.66 16.58
C PHE A 107 -29.13 -12.47 16.00
N THR A 108 -30.16 -12.04 16.72
CA THR A 108 -30.91 -10.83 16.37
C THR A 108 -30.13 -9.57 16.78
N PRO A 109 -30.33 -8.44 16.08
CA PRO A 109 -29.80 -7.16 16.51
C PRO A 109 -30.21 -6.84 17.95
N LYS A 110 -29.33 -6.14 18.68
CA LYS A 110 -29.56 -5.80 20.08
C LYS A 110 -30.67 -4.75 20.17
N VAL A 111 -31.72 -5.06 20.93
CA VAL A 111 -32.84 -4.16 21.23
C VAL A 111 -32.72 -3.69 22.67
N TYR A 112 -32.89 -2.39 22.90
CA TYR A 112 -32.86 -1.81 24.25
C TYR A 112 -34.25 -1.31 24.68
N PRO A 113 -34.56 -1.33 25.99
CA PRO A 113 -35.77 -0.69 26.54
C PRO A 113 -35.84 0.82 26.25
N TYR A 114 -36.99 1.43 26.52
CA TYR A 114 -37.22 2.88 26.39
C TYR A 114 -36.93 3.41 24.97
N ASP A 115 -37.57 2.80 23.97
CA ASP A 115 -37.40 3.19 22.56
C ASP A 115 -35.92 3.19 22.13
N ASN A 116 -35.21 2.08 22.37
CA ASN A 116 -33.77 1.94 22.13
C ASN A 116 -32.90 3.00 22.82
N LEU A 117 -33.27 3.40 24.04
CA LEU A 117 -32.55 4.41 24.82
C LEU A 117 -32.43 5.76 24.07
N ARG A 118 -33.43 6.11 23.26
CA ARG A 118 -33.39 7.29 22.38
C ARG A 118 -33.08 8.56 23.16
N VAL A 119 -33.71 8.75 24.32
CA VAL A 119 -33.53 9.95 25.15
C VAL A 119 -32.16 9.93 25.84
N GLU A 120 -31.73 8.77 26.33
CA GLU A 120 -30.46 8.56 27.02
C GLU A 120 -29.25 8.67 26.08
N LEU A 121 -29.44 8.40 24.79
CA LEU A 121 -28.46 8.61 23.72
C LEU A 121 -28.48 10.02 23.12
N GLY A 122 -29.27 10.94 23.70
CA GLY A 122 -29.29 12.36 23.32
C GLY A 122 -30.32 12.71 22.25
N GLY A 123 -31.31 11.86 22.00
CA GLY A 123 -32.50 12.19 21.23
C GLY A 123 -33.47 13.08 22.02
N ASP A 124 -34.32 13.81 21.30
CA ASP A 124 -35.25 14.76 21.90
C ASP A 124 -36.26 14.07 22.85
N PRO A 125 -36.72 14.71 23.92
CA PRO A 125 -37.72 14.12 24.82
C PRO A 125 -39.06 13.87 24.10
#